data_AF-A0A9R1X9D6-F1
#
_entry.id   AF-A0A9R1X9D6-F1
#
_cell.length_a   1.000
_cell.length_b   1.000
_cell.length_c   1.000
_cell.angle_alpha   90.00
_cell.angle_beta   90.00
_cell.angle_gamma   90.00
#
_symmetry.space_group_name_H-M   'P 1'
#
loop_
_entity.id
_entity.type
_entity.pdbx_description
1 polymer ?
#
loop_
_entity_poly.entity_id
_entity_poly.type
_entity_poly.pdbx_seq_one_letter_code
_entity_poly.pdbx_strand_id
1 'polypeptide(L)'
;MGFGFLEQVSFDLLEEYLESNQEAASWGKRVSGFRENALFQDYHGLLTFRKVQPFPQYAMASFMEQVRGGRAKFDPERVVLTAGATAANELLTFILANPGDALLVPTPYYPGYESFLHFEAILFS
;
A
#
# COMPACT_ATOMS: atom_id res chain seq x y z
N MET A 1 -19.51 -12.57 9.34
CA MET A 1 -19.49 -11.53 10.39
C MET A 1 -18.21 -11.72 11.19
N GLY A 2 -17.24 -10.81 11.11
CA GLY A 2 -16.00 -10.94 11.92
C GLY A 2 -14.76 -10.17 11.48
N PHE A 3 -14.73 -9.53 10.30
CA PHE A 3 -13.53 -8.80 9.85
C PHE A 3 -13.49 -7.33 10.28
N GLY A 4 -14.64 -6.67 10.52
CA GLY A 4 -14.66 -5.23 10.78
C GLY A 4 -14.19 -4.79 12.18
N PHE A 5 -14.14 -5.68 13.16
CA PHE A 5 -13.87 -5.29 14.55
C PHE A 5 -12.38 -5.18 14.90
N LEU A 6 -11.48 -5.87 14.19
CA LEU A 6 -10.05 -5.84 14.47
C LEU A 6 -9.36 -4.60 13.87
N GLU A 7 -9.83 -4.11 12.72
CA GLU A 7 -9.27 -2.90 12.08
C GLU A 7 -9.55 -1.62 12.89
N GLN A 8 -10.61 -1.62 13.70
CA GLN A 8 -11.07 -0.44 14.44
C GLN A 8 -10.35 -0.22 15.77
N VAL A 9 -9.50 -1.17 16.21
CA VAL A 9 -8.91 -1.15 17.56
C VAL A 9 -7.84 -0.07 17.73
N SER A 10 -7.31 0.48 16.64
CA SER A 10 -6.25 1.50 16.65
C SER A 10 -6.67 2.84 16.04
N PHE A 11 -7.97 3.07 15.85
CA PHE A 11 -8.46 4.32 15.29
C PHE A 11 -8.26 5.51 16.24
N ASP A 12 -8.36 5.27 17.55
CA ASP A 12 -8.05 6.25 18.60
C ASP A 12 -6.63 6.84 18.44
N LEU A 13 -5.63 6.00 18.20
CA LEU A 13 -4.25 6.43 17.99
C LEU A 13 -4.08 7.29 16.73
N LEU A 14 -4.80 6.95 15.66
CA LEU A 14 -4.76 7.71 14.41
C LEU A 14 -5.50 9.05 14.54
N GLU A 15 -6.64 9.07 15.22
CA GLU A 15 -7.42 10.27 15.49
C GLU A 15 -6.61 11.26 16.35
N GLU A 16 -6.01 10.79 17.45
CA GLU A 16 -5.15 11.61 18.32
C GLU A 16 -3.93 12.19 17.56
N TYR A 17 -3.32 11.37 16.69
CA TYR A 17 -2.22 11.84 15.84
C TYR A 17 -2.66 12.93 14.84
N LEU A 18 -3.83 12.77 14.21
CA LEU A 18 -4.35 13.74 13.25
C LEU A 18 -4.75 15.06 13.93
N GLU A 19 -5.34 15.00 15.13
CA GLU A 19 -5.68 16.18 15.92
C GLU A 19 -4.44 16.99 16.32
N SER A 20 -3.37 16.30 16.70
CA SER A 20 -2.09 16.93 17.06
C SER A 20 -1.26 17.40 15.86
N ASN A 21 -1.56 16.95 14.64
CA ASN A 21 -0.80 17.24 13.42
C ASN A 21 -1.68 17.79 12.28
N GLN A 22 -2.46 18.84 12.55
CA GLN A 22 -3.39 19.45 11.57
C GLN A 22 -2.74 19.95 10.27
N GLU A 23 -1.45 20.25 10.27
CA GLU A 23 -0.72 20.64 9.05
C GLU A 23 -0.50 19.48 8.07
N ALA A 24 -0.56 18.22 8.53
CA ALA A 24 -0.46 17.03 7.68
C ALA A 24 -1.80 16.66 7.02
N ALA A 25 -2.91 16.92 7.71
CA ALA A 25 -4.26 16.69 7.21
C ALA A 25 -4.80 17.86 6.37
N SER A 26 -4.34 19.08 6.62
CA SER A 26 -4.65 20.24 5.81
C SER A 26 -3.71 20.33 4.61
N TRP A 27 -4.22 20.73 3.45
CA TRP A 27 -3.52 20.77 2.17
C TRP A 27 -2.46 21.90 2.07
N GLY A 28 -1.80 22.21 3.19
CA GLY A 28 -1.15 23.48 3.42
C GLY A 28 -2.16 24.62 3.35
N LYS A 29 -1.92 25.72 4.05
CA LYS A 29 -2.77 26.92 4.05
C LYS A 29 -2.85 27.68 2.70
N ARG A 30 -2.63 27.03 1.55
CA ARG A 30 -2.61 27.69 0.23
C ARG A 30 -3.29 26.86 -0.86
N VAL A 31 -4.14 27.54 -1.62
CA VAL A 31 -4.75 27.12 -2.91
C VAL A 31 -3.73 26.52 -3.89
N SER A 32 -2.43 26.80 -3.73
CA SER A 32 -1.35 26.23 -4.54
C SER A 32 -1.12 24.73 -4.32
N GLY A 33 -1.29 24.19 -3.10
CA GLY A 33 -1.02 22.78 -2.80
C GLY A 33 -2.05 21.81 -3.41
N PHE A 34 -3.33 22.19 -3.42
CA PHE A 34 -4.40 21.41 -4.05
C PHE A 34 -4.20 21.28 -5.56
N ARG A 35 -3.89 22.38 -6.26
CA ARG A 35 -3.70 22.37 -7.71
C ARG A 35 -2.49 21.56 -8.14
N GLU A 36 -1.42 21.59 -7.35
CA GLU A 36 -0.20 20.83 -7.61
C GLU A 36 -0.43 19.32 -7.46
N ASN A 37 -1.13 18.90 -6.40
CA ASN A 37 -1.54 17.52 -6.18
C ASN A 37 -2.57 17.02 -7.21
N ALA A 38 -3.56 17.84 -7.58
CA ALA A 38 -4.64 17.44 -8.50
C ALA A 38 -4.17 17.23 -9.94
N LEU A 39 -3.11 17.95 -10.36
CA LEU A 39 -2.54 17.83 -11.70
C LEU A 39 -1.45 16.75 -11.79
N PHE A 40 -1.20 16.04 -10.70
CA PHE A 40 -0.13 15.09 -10.62
C PHE A 40 -0.57 13.70 -11.09
N GLN A 41 0.05 13.23 -12.16
CA GLN A 41 -0.24 11.93 -12.79
C GLN A 41 1.01 11.07 -13.00
N ASP A 42 2.15 11.49 -12.46
CA ASP A 42 3.38 10.72 -12.59
C ASP A 42 3.36 9.55 -11.60
N TYR A 43 3.51 8.34 -12.13
CA TYR A 43 3.53 7.11 -11.34
C TYR A 43 4.69 7.08 -10.33
N HIS A 44 5.69 7.98 -10.47
CA HIS A 44 6.81 8.18 -9.56
C HIS A 44 6.59 9.26 -8.48
N GLY A 45 5.38 9.81 -8.28
CA GLY A 45 5.02 10.71 -7.15
C GLY A 45 5.55 12.16 -7.16
N LEU A 46 4.93 13.04 -6.35
CA LEU A 46 5.04 14.51 -6.45
C LEU A 46 6.42 15.07 -6.06
N LEU A 47 7.00 15.95 -6.90
CA LEU A 47 8.33 16.55 -6.66
C LEU A 47 8.38 17.52 -5.46
N THR A 48 7.29 18.17 -5.08
CA THR A 48 7.27 19.08 -3.91
C THR A 48 7.19 18.32 -2.58
N PHE A 49 6.76 17.04 -2.63
CA PHE A 49 6.97 16.06 -1.56
C PHE A 49 8.42 15.57 -1.46
N ARG A 50 9.36 16.03 -2.31
CA ARG A 50 10.78 15.61 -2.27
C ARG A 50 11.63 16.40 -1.27
N LYS A 51 11.17 17.56 -0.81
CA LYS A 51 11.99 18.51 0.00
C LYS A 51 11.54 18.68 1.44
N VAL A 52 10.30 18.33 1.78
CA VAL A 52 9.69 18.66 3.08
C VAL A 52 9.14 17.44 3.82
N GLN A 53 8.84 16.34 3.12
CA GLN A 53 8.43 15.06 3.72
C GLN A 53 9.18 13.91 3.03
N PRO A 54 9.48 12.79 3.72
CA PRO A 54 9.99 11.62 3.02
C PRO A 54 8.92 11.14 2.04
N PHE A 55 9.28 11.01 0.77
CA PHE A 55 8.39 10.50 -0.28
C PHE A 55 7.73 9.20 0.19
N PRO A 56 6.46 8.91 -0.14
CA PRO A 56 5.70 7.79 0.44
C PRO A 56 6.44 6.44 0.38
N GLN A 57 7.25 6.20 -0.65
CA GLN A 57 8.14 5.05 -0.76
C GLN A 57 9.25 4.98 0.31
N TYR A 58 9.85 6.11 0.71
CA TYR A 58 10.84 6.19 1.79
C TYR A 58 10.19 6.01 3.16
N ALA A 59 9.04 6.66 3.37
CA ALA A 59 8.26 6.47 4.59
C ALA A 59 7.82 5.01 4.75
N MET A 60 7.35 4.39 3.66
CA MET A 60 6.94 2.98 3.64
C MET A 60 8.12 2.04 3.89
N ALA A 61 9.27 2.26 3.23
CA ALA A 61 10.47 1.46 3.46
C ALA A 61 10.94 1.51 4.93
N SER A 62 10.96 2.70 5.52
CA SER A 62 11.29 2.88 6.95
C SER A 62 10.27 2.21 7.86
N PHE A 63 8.97 2.34 7.56
CA PHE A 63 7.90 1.71 8.33
C PHE A 63 7.99 0.18 8.26
N MET A 64 8.21 -0.39 7.07
CA MET A 64 8.40 -1.83 6.88
C MET A 64 9.63 -2.35 7.63
N GLU A 65 10.73 -1.59 7.67
CA GLU A 65 11.89 -1.92 8.50
C GLU A 65 11.54 -1.96 10.00
N GLN A 66 10.80 -0.96 10.49
CA GLN A 66 10.31 -0.92 11.88
C GLN A 66 9.40 -2.10 12.22
N VAL A 67 8.44 -2.42 11.35
CA VAL A 67 7.52 -3.57 11.54
C VAL A 67 8.30 -4.89 11.61
N ARG A 68 9.43 -5.02 10.90
CA ARG A 68 10.31 -6.19 10.98
C ARG A 68 11.28 -6.17 12.17
N GLY A 69 11.23 -5.13 12.99
CA GLY A 69 12.11 -4.92 14.15
C GLY A 69 13.55 -4.62 13.75
N GLY A 70 13.78 -3.91 12.63
CA GLY A 70 15.11 -3.57 12.13
C GLY A 70 15.90 -4.75 11.53
N ARG A 71 15.26 -5.91 11.38
CA ARG A 71 15.91 -7.14 10.88
C ARG A 71 15.98 -7.24 9.36
N ALA A 72 15.26 -6.38 8.65
CA ALA A 72 15.22 -6.35 7.19
C ALA A 72 15.24 -4.89 6.72
N LYS A 73 16.07 -4.62 5.71
CA LYS A 73 16.16 -3.30 5.05
C LYS A 73 15.39 -3.34 3.73
N PHE A 74 14.69 -2.25 3.43
CA PHE A 74 13.93 -2.07 2.20
C PHE A 74 14.53 -0.89 1.42
N ASP A 75 14.83 -1.11 0.14
CA ASP A 75 15.28 -0.06 -0.77
C ASP A 75 14.06 0.75 -1.24
N PRO A 76 13.96 2.05 -0.90
CA PRO A 76 12.82 2.89 -1.29
C PRO A 76 12.60 2.93 -2.80
N GLU A 77 13.66 2.84 -3.61
CA GLU A 77 13.58 2.90 -5.08
C GLU A 77 12.97 1.61 -5.67
N ARG A 78 12.78 0.56 -4.86
CA ARG A 78 12.14 -0.70 -5.24
C ARG A 78 10.72 -0.83 -4.70
N VAL A 79 10.21 0.17 -4.00
CA VAL A 79 8.84 0.17 -3.48
C VAL A 79 7.90 0.72 -4.55
N VAL A 80 6.98 -0.12 -5.02
CA VAL A 80 5.92 0.26 -5.96
C VAL A 80 4.62 0.38 -5.18
N LEU A 81 3.94 1.53 -5.29
CA LEU A 81 2.66 1.77 -4.64
C LEU A 81 1.52 1.31 -5.56
N THR A 82 0.58 0.55 -5.01
CA THR A 82 -0.61 0.06 -5.72
C THR A 82 -1.88 0.53 -5.01
N ALA A 83 -3.03 0.42 -5.68
CA ALA A 83 -4.35 0.69 -5.09
C ALA A 83 -4.78 -0.45 -4.14
N GLY A 84 -4.02 -0.66 -3.07
CA GLY A 84 -4.23 -1.73 -2.11
C GLY A 84 -3.60 -3.07 -2.52
N ALA A 85 -3.78 -4.07 -1.63
CA ALA A 85 -3.18 -5.38 -1.79
C ALA A 85 -3.79 -6.19 -2.95
N THR A 86 -5.07 -6.00 -3.27
CA THR A 86 -5.72 -6.68 -4.40
C THR A 86 -5.06 -6.31 -5.73
N ALA A 87 -4.89 -5.02 -6.00
CA ALA A 87 -4.21 -4.55 -7.21
C ALA A 87 -2.73 -4.98 -7.25
N ALA A 88 -2.06 -5.07 -6.10
CA ALA A 88 -0.70 -5.62 -6.03
C ALA A 88 -0.64 -7.09 -6.43
N ASN A 89 -1.55 -7.91 -5.90
CA ASN A 89 -1.62 -9.34 -6.22
C ASN A 89 -1.95 -9.58 -7.69
N GLU A 90 -2.93 -8.84 -8.25
CA GLU A 90 -3.26 -8.92 -9.68
C GLU A 90 -2.07 -8.54 -10.57
N LEU A 91 -1.36 -7.46 -10.23
CA LEU A 91 -0.15 -7.06 -10.95
C LEU A 91 0.92 -8.15 -10.87
N LEU A 92 1.16 -8.72 -9.69
CA LEU A 92 2.13 -9.81 -9.48
C LEU A 92 1.80 -11.05 -10.31
N THR A 93 0.53 -11.46 -10.34
CA THR A 93 0.08 -12.57 -11.18
C THR A 93 0.36 -12.27 -12.66
N PHE A 94 -0.02 -11.08 -13.14
CA PHE A 94 0.20 -10.69 -14.53
C PHE A 94 1.68 -10.66 -14.95
N ILE A 95 2.60 -10.30 -14.05
CA ILE A 95 4.03 -10.24 -14.37
C ILE A 95 4.75 -11.59 -14.20
N LEU A 96 4.20 -12.54 -13.45
CA LEU A 96 4.86 -13.80 -13.10
C LEU A 96 4.28 -15.03 -13.81
N ALA A 97 3.02 -14.98 -14.22
CA ALA A 97 2.29 -16.12 -14.80
C ALA A 97 1.76 -15.77 -16.19
N ASN A 98 1.74 -16.75 -17.09
CA ASN A 98 1.04 -16.67 -18.37
C ASN A 98 -0.32 -17.37 -18.27
N PRO A 99 -1.24 -17.09 -19.22
CA PRO A 99 -2.51 -17.80 -19.28
C PRO A 99 -2.32 -19.33 -19.31
N GLY A 100 -2.81 -20.01 -18.27
CA GLY A 100 -2.72 -21.46 -18.10
C GLY A 100 -1.61 -21.94 -17.14
N ASP A 101 -0.73 -21.05 -16.68
CA ASP A 101 0.16 -21.33 -15.55
C ASP A 101 -0.65 -21.37 -14.23
N ALA A 102 -0.05 -21.94 -13.19
CA ALA A 102 -0.68 -22.14 -11.88
C ALA A 102 0.21 -21.61 -10.75
N LEU A 103 -0.40 -20.94 -9.76
CA LEU A 103 0.27 -20.49 -8.53
C LEU A 103 -0.08 -21.43 -7.36
N LEU A 104 0.91 -21.87 -6.58
CA LEU A 104 0.63 -22.66 -5.37
C LEU A 104 0.26 -21.76 -4.20
N VAL A 105 -0.88 -22.03 -3.55
CA VAL A 105 -1.35 -21.31 -2.37
C VAL A 105 -1.57 -22.30 -1.23
N PRO A 106 -0.94 -22.11 -0.06
CA PRO A 106 -1.08 -23.03 1.07
C PRO A 106 -2.49 -22.97 1.66
N THR A 107 -3.01 -24.13 2.07
CA THR A 107 -4.30 -24.23 2.76
C THR A 107 -4.11 -24.23 4.29
N PRO A 108 -4.96 -23.53 5.08
CA PRO A 108 -6.05 -22.64 4.64
C PRO A 108 -5.53 -21.27 4.16
N TYR A 109 -6.23 -20.67 3.19
CA TYR A 109 -5.91 -19.35 2.62
C TYR A 109 -7.04 -18.33 2.81
N TYR A 110 -6.74 -17.06 2.54
CA TYR A 110 -7.73 -15.97 2.59
C TYR A 110 -8.76 -16.11 1.45
N PRO A 111 -10.07 -16.26 1.71
CA PRO A 111 -11.08 -16.54 0.67
C PRO A 111 -11.18 -15.49 -0.44
N GLY A 112 -10.83 -14.22 -0.14
CA GLY A 112 -10.81 -13.16 -1.16
C GLY A 112 -9.78 -13.40 -2.27
N TYR A 113 -8.88 -14.37 -2.10
CA TYR A 113 -7.97 -14.83 -3.15
C TYR A 113 -8.70 -15.54 -4.29
N GLU A 114 -9.84 -16.16 -4.04
CA GLU A 114 -10.59 -16.89 -5.08
C GLU A 114 -11.06 -15.96 -6.20
N SER A 115 -11.48 -14.73 -5.87
CA SER A 115 -12.02 -13.80 -6.87
C SER A 115 -10.99 -13.31 -7.90
N PHE A 116 -9.69 -13.29 -7.55
CA PHE A 116 -8.64 -12.89 -8.49
C PHE A 116 -7.83 -14.08 -9.03
N LEU A 117 -7.74 -15.20 -8.30
CA LEU A 117 -7.03 -16.40 -8.75
C LEU A 117 -7.85 -17.28 -9.70
N HIS A 118 -9.17 -17.08 -9.80
CA HIS A 118 -10.03 -17.89 -10.68
C HIS A 118 -9.73 -17.70 -12.18
N PHE A 119 -8.99 -16.66 -12.55
CA PHE A 119 -8.62 -16.42 -13.95
C PHE A 119 -7.42 -17.27 -14.43
N GLU A 120 -6.63 -17.89 -13.54
CA GLU A 120 -5.39 -18.61 -13.92
C GLU A 120 -5.17 -19.92 -13.14
N ALA A 121 -6.14 -20.83 -13.18
CA ALA A 121 -6.04 -22.27 -12.86
C ALA A 121 -5.01 -22.68 -11.78
N ILE A 122 -5.47 -22.91 -10.54
CA ILE A 122 -4.63 -23.43 -9.45
C ILE A 122 -5.02 -24.85 -9.05
N LEU A 123 -4.02 -25.71 -8.86
CA LEU A 123 -4.13 -27.01 -8.21
C LEU A 123 -3.99 -26.84 -6.69
N PHE A 124 -4.97 -27.31 -5.94
CA PHE A 124 -4.89 -27.47 -4.48
C PHE A 124 -4.09 -28.74 -4.15
N SER A 125 -3.10 -28.64 -3.26
CA SER A 125 -2.43 -29.80 -2.64
C SER A 125 -2.91 -30.04 -1.22
#